data_AF-A0CWM9-F1
#
_entry.id   AF-A0CWM9-F1
#
_cell.length_a   1.000
_cell.length_b   1.000
_cell.length_c   1.000
_cell.angle_alpha   90.00
_cell.angle_beta   90.00
_cell.angle_gamma   90.00
#
_symmetry.space_group_name_H-M   'P 1'
#
loop_
_entity.id
_entity.type
_entity.pdbx_description
1 polymer ?
#
loop_
_entity_poly.entity_id
_entity_poly.type
_entity_poly.pdbx_seq_one_letter_code
_entity_poly.pdbx_strand_id
1 'polypeptide(L)'
;MEIKYNRSLSGVPENQQQQPLRRITKTYIENRDPVRRNLTMLYNEDTQQINKSMLSSNNDLRRKMLNQERVKRSLNQDVLEDKENVPQHKGLTTKLYTLPQELQNISIKPKFDHTIQENKNLQKCYTDEIFFYLKEQEKKSTPQEFLKNHSIPSNLRAKMIDWMVEVLCSYKCTDQTFFVAVRTLDFYFAKSEKQLEVSDLHLCGVTSMFIAAKYEEIHPMKLSVVYEKIAHKKLTTDQIKKKESDILQTIGFDLVGGTLFDLYNLILTNCFIESKLLEKNYKYLKKLCLYLSKMVLFDYEICGKNNYTLLAAALIFVAFKIVEQLETTFNADSQIKDVAQIIQVDQDQLVEVAAKILNLAKNFEKHFPNLENLKKFNGFQCRRWDEQ
;
A
#
# COMPACT_ATOMS: atom_id res chain seq x y z
N MET A 1 -35.02 -8.23 43.70
CA MET A 1 -33.90 -8.76 44.51
C MET A 1 -32.75 -7.77 44.40
N GLU A 2 -32.76 -6.78 45.27
CA GLU A 2 -31.62 -5.92 45.57
C GLU A 2 -30.80 -6.60 46.67
N ILE A 3 -29.47 -6.62 46.56
CA ILE A 3 -28.59 -6.82 47.71
C ILE A 3 -27.47 -5.78 47.64
N LYS A 4 -27.54 -4.83 48.57
CA LYS A 4 -26.45 -3.93 48.97
C LYS A 4 -25.43 -4.71 49.79
N TYR A 5 -24.15 -4.37 49.67
CA TYR A 5 -23.23 -4.43 50.82
C TYR A 5 -22.27 -3.24 50.81
N ASN A 6 -22.52 -2.35 51.76
CA ASN A 6 -21.57 -1.35 52.27
C ASN A 6 -20.50 -2.06 53.12
N ARG A 7 -19.26 -1.60 53.02
CA ARG A 7 -18.34 -1.51 54.16
C ARG A 7 -17.57 -0.20 54.06
N SER A 8 -17.95 0.72 54.92
CA SER A 8 -17.18 1.88 55.35
C SER A 8 -16.50 1.59 56.68
N LEU A 9 -15.45 2.36 56.98
CA LEU A 9 -14.87 2.79 58.27
C LEU A 9 -13.34 2.83 58.11
N SER A 10 -12.57 3.85 58.46
CA SER A 10 -12.77 5.22 58.99
C SER A 10 -11.37 5.71 59.39
N GLY A 11 -11.02 6.99 59.17
CA GLY A 11 -9.75 7.55 59.70
C GLY A 11 -9.29 8.89 59.09
N VAL A 12 -9.97 9.96 59.47
CA VAL A 12 -9.77 11.43 59.28
C VAL A 12 -8.39 11.90 59.84
N PRO A 13 -7.73 13.05 59.49
CA PRO A 13 -8.28 14.40 59.25
C PRO A 13 -7.75 15.29 58.11
N GLU A 14 -8.58 16.30 57.80
CA GLU A 14 -8.31 17.51 57.02
C GLU A 14 -7.48 18.57 57.77
N ASN A 15 -6.88 19.46 56.96
CA ASN A 15 -6.36 20.81 57.22
C ASN A 15 -4.88 21.00 57.58
N GLN A 16 -4.10 21.48 56.60
CA GLN A 16 -3.34 22.73 56.70
C GLN A 16 -2.76 23.19 55.34
N GLN A 17 -3.26 24.34 54.88
CA GLN A 17 -2.56 25.46 54.23
C GLN A 17 -1.86 25.31 52.85
N GLN A 18 -2.00 26.40 52.08
CA GLN A 18 -1.59 26.62 50.70
C GLN A 18 -0.06 26.81 50.52
N GLN A 19 0.49 26.17 49.47
CA GLN A 19 1.62 26.59 48.59
C GLN A 19 3.05 26.75 49.17
N PRO A 20 4.14 26.75 48.34
CA PRO A 20 4.37 26.18 47.00
C PRO A 20 5.74 25.44 46.85
N LEU A 21 5.95 24.86 45.66
CA LEU A 21 7.24 24.54 44.99
C LEU A 21 8.12 23.35 45.46
N ARG A 22 8.37 22.52 44.44
CA ARG A 22 9.68 21.96 44.01
C ARG A 22 10.23 20.69 44.69
N ARG A 23 10.31 19.70 43.78
CA ARG A 23 11.49 18.86 43.46
C ARG A 23 11.68 17.60 44.31
N ILE A 24 12.04 16.54 43.57
CA ILE A 24 12.66 15.26 43.99
C ILE A 24 11.58 14.19 44.30
N THR A 25 11.50 13.04 43.61
CA THR A 25 12.58 12.30 42.94
C THR A 25 12.13 11.48 41.72
N LYS A 26 12.92 11.68 40.67
CA LYS A 26 13.07 10.96 39.40
C LYS A 26 13.43 9.46 39.52
N THR A 27 13.40 8.84 40.71
CA THR A 27 14.04 7.52 40.94
C THR A 27 13.11 6.32 41.01
N TYR A 28 11.78 6.49 40.95
CA TYR A 28 10.85 5.34 41.08
C TYR A 28 10.29 4.80 39.77
N ILE A 29 10.61 5.40 38.62
CA ILE A 29 10.13 4.95 37.29
C ILE A 29 11.27 4.32 36.46
N GLU A 30 12.51 4.35 36.94
CA GLU A 30 13.68 3.95 36.12
C GLU A 30 13.97 2.44 36.08
N ASN A 31 13.25 1.62 36.86
CA ASN A 31 13.59 0.20 37.02
C ASN A 31 12.67 -0.80 36.31
N ARG A 32 11.84 -0.37 35.34
CA ARG A 32 11.31 -1.31 34.34
C ARG A 32 11.42 -0.75 32.93
N ASP A 33 12.31 -1.42 32.20
CA ASP A 33 12.37 -1.54 30.74
C ASP A 33 13.40 -0.67 29.98
N PRO A 34 14.68 -1.10 29.94
CA PRO A 34 15.73 -0.50 29.10
C PRO A 34 15.40 -0.53 27.59
N VAL A 35 14.54 -1.47 27.15
CA VAL A 35 14.19 -1.65 25.73
C VAL A 35 13.27 -0.54 25.23
N ARG A 36 12.35 -0.04 26.07
CA ARG A 36 11.38 0.99 25.72
C ARG A 36 11.99 2.38 25.58
N ARG A 37 13.01 2.71 26.40
CA ARG A 37 13.78 3.97 26.28
C ARG A 37 14.67 4.00 25.04
N ASN A 38 15.28 2.87 24.68
CA ASN A 38 16.12 2.79 23.48
C ASN A 38 15.29 2.88 22.19
N LEU A 39 14.06 2.36 22.17
CA LEU A 39 13.14 2.52 21.03
C LEU A 39 12.65 3.97 20.90
N THR A 40 12.18 4.63 21.96
CA THR A 40 11.68 6.02 21.84
C THR A 40 12.79 7.03 21.46
N MET A 41 14.04 6.79 21.88
CA MET A 41 15.16 7.66 21.49
C MET A 41 15.72 7.36 20.09
N LEU A 42 15.84 6.09 19.66
CA LEU A 42 16.18 5.78 18.26
C LEU A 42 15.11 6.28 17.28
N TYR A 43 13.82 6.25 17.67
CA TYR A 43 12.72 6.63 16.78
C TYR A 43 12.62 8.14 16.53
N ASN A 44 12.99 9.00 17.48
CA ASN A 44 12.82 10.45 17.34
C ASN A 44 13.88 11.10 16.42
N GLU A 45 15.11 10.56 16.40
CA GLU A 45 16.17 11.05 15.50
C GLU A 45 16.06 10.45 14.09
N ASP A 46 15.70 9.16 13.99
CA ASP A 46 15.64 8.44 12.71
C ASP A 46 14.44 8.84 11.83
N THR A 47 13.29 9.14 12.43
CA THR A 47 12.10 9.49 11.63
C THR A 47 12.20 10.90 11.02
N GLN A 48 12.98 11.79 11.66
CA GLN A 48 13.31 13.10 11.10
C GLN A 48 14.30 13.02 9.92
N GLN A 49 15.21 12.04 9.91
CA GLN A 49 16.09 11.79 8.75
C GLN A 49 15.33 11.24 7.54
N ILE A 50 14.33 10.39 7.74
CA ILE A 50 13.46 9.87 6.66
C ILE A 50 12.69 11.01 5.99
N ASN A 51 12.13 11.93 6.79
CA ASN A 51 11.50 13.14 6.25
C ASN A 51 12.51 13.98 5.44
N LYS A 52 13.76 14.14 5.88
CA LYS A 52 14.77 14.90 5.12
C LYS A 52 15.28 14.18 3.86
N SER A 53 15.51 12.87 3.88
CA SER A 53 16.03 12.11 2.72
C SER A 53 14.97 11.92 1.62
N MET A 54 13.69 11.86 1.98
CA MET A 54 12.57 11.85 1.04
C MET A 54 12.37 13.19 0.31
N LEU A 55 12.91 14.30 0.83
CA LEU A 55 12.73 15.65 0.32
C LEU A 55 13.92 16.20 -0.51
N SER A 56 15.13 15.64 -0.43
CA SER A 56 16.36 16.35 -0.84
C SER A 56 17.01 15.99 -2.21
N SER A 57 16.49 15.07 -3.01
CA SER A 57 17.16 14.68 -4.27
C SER A 57 16.52 15.30 -5.51
N ASN A 58 16.80 16.58 -5.79
CA ASN A 58 16.02 17.37 -6.77
C ASN A 58 16.75 17.97 -7.98
N ASN A 59 17.97 17.56 -8.32
CA ASN A 59 18.69 18.18 -9.46
C ASN A 59 18.94 17.25 -10.67
N ASP A 60 19.06 15.94 -10.48
CA ASP A 60 19.36 15.01 -11.58
C ASP A 60 18.11 14.44 -12.30
N LEU A 61 16.97 14.36 -11.62
CA LEU A 61 15.69 13.93 -12.19
C LEU A 61 15.16 14.91 -13.24
N ARG A 62 15.42 16.21 -13.06
CA ARG A 62 14.92 17.27 -13.95
C ARG A 62 15.53 17.22 -15.35
N ARG A 63 16.79 16.77 -15.48
CA ARG A 63 17.45 16.60 -16.79
C ARG A 63 16.96 15.37 -17.56
N LYS A 64 16.62 14.28 -16.85
CA LYS A 64 16.12 13.05 -17.48
C LYS A 64 14.66 13.16 -17.96
N MET A 65 13.84 14.01 -17.31
CA MET A 65 12.45 14.28 -17.71
C MET A 65 12.32 15.01 -19.06
N LEU A 66 13.23 15.94 -19.37
CA LEU A 66 13.23 16.70 -20.64
C LEU A 66 13.45 15.82 -21.88
N ASN A 67 14.21 14.73 -21.76
CA ASN A 67 14.40 13.78 -22.86
C ASN A 67 13.17 12.88 -23.08
N GLN A 68 12.40 12.56 -22.03
CA GLN A 68 11.18 11.75 -22.16
C GLN A 68 9.99 12.54 -22.72
N GLU A 69 9.92 13.85 -22.52
CA GLU A 69 8.90 14.71 -23.16
C GLU A 69 9.11 14.84 -24.68
N ARG A 70 10.36 14.78 -25.16
CA ARG A 70 10.65 14.76 -26.60
C ARG A 70 10.13 13.51 -27.30
N VAL A 71 10.24 12.34 -26.64
CA VAL A 71 9.71 11.06 -27.16
C VAL A 71 8.18 11.04 -27.16
N LYS A 72 7.52 11.65 -26.17
CA LYS A 72 6.05 11.81 -26.16
C LYS A 72 5.52 12.72 -27.29
N ARG A 73 6.32 13.70 -27.73
CA ARG A 73 5.94 14.59 -28.84
C ARG A 73 6.01 13.92 -30.20
N SER A 74 6.95 13.01 -30.44
CA SER A 74 7.01 12.26 -31.72
C SER A 74 5.82 11.29 -31.86
N LEU A 75 5.45 10.59 -30.78
CA LEU A 75 4.30 9.67 -30.75
C LEU A 75 2.93 10.36 -30.95
N ASN A 76 2.81 11.65 -30.65
CA ASN A 76 1.58 12.41 -30.89
C ASN A 76 1.49 12.95 -32.32
N GLN A 77 2.62 13.07 -33.03
CA GLN A 77 2.67 13.60 -34.39
C GLN A 77 2.15 12.55 -35.39
N ASP A 78 2.45 11.28 -35.15
CA ASP A 78 1.94 10.14 -35.93
C ASP A 78 0.41 9.93 -35.78
N VAL A 79 -0.22 10.49 -34.74
CA VAL A 79 -1.67 10.39 -34.48
C VAL A 79 -2.46 11.54 -35.13
N LEU A 80 -1.78 12.59 -35.60
CA LEU A 80 -2.41 13.79 -36.17
C LEU A 80 -2.54 13.74 -37.70
N GLU A 81 -1.76 12.92 -38.41
CA GLU A 81 -1.80 12.83 -39.88
C GLU A 81 -3.06 12.10 -40.42
N ASP A 82 -3.78 11.34 -39.58
CA ASP A 82 -5.02 10.63 -39.97
C ASP A 82 -6.30 11.50 -39.91
N LYS A 83 -6.20 12.82 -39.61
CA LYS A 83 -7.36 13.72 -39.45
C LYS A 83 -7.57 14.76 -40.57
N GLU A 84 -6.78 14.73 -41.64
CA GLU A 84 -6.82 15.78 -42.68
C GLU A 84 -7.99 15.71 -43.70
N ASN A 85 -8.97 14.82 -43.57
CA ASN A 85 -10.10 14.71 -44.51
C ASN A 85 -11.47 15.05 -43.90
N VAL A 86 -11.65 16.28 -43.39
CA VAL A 86 -12.98 16.83 -43.06
C VAL A 86 -13.19 18.18 -43.77
N PRO A 87 -14.31 18.40 -44.50
CA PRO A 87 -14.51 19.62 -45.28
C PRO A 87 -14.64 20.88 -44.42
N GLN A 88 -13.99 21.96 -44.84
CA GLN A 88 -14.04 23.26 -44.18
C GLN A 88 -15.42 23.91 -44.34
N HIS A 89 -16.20 24.00 -43.25
CA HIS A 89 -17.33 24.92 -43.16
C HIS A 89 -16.92 26.27 -42.55
N LYS A 90 -17.33 27.35 -43.21
CA LYS A 90 -17.06 28.75 -42.88
C LYS A 90 -17.54 29.10 -41.45
N GLY A 91 -16.71 29.83 -40.72
CA GLY A 91 -16.84 30.07 -39.27
C GLY A 91 -18.11 30.80 -38.85
N LEU A 92 -18.77 30.25 -37.83
CA LEU A 92 -19.66 30.99 -36.94
C LEU A 92 -18.83 31.46 -35.74
N THR A 93 -18.71 32.79 -35.57
CA THR A 93 -18.14 33.41 -34.38
C THR A 93 -19.09 33.18 -33.20
N THR A 94 -18.82 32.16 -32.40
CA THR A 94 -19.55 31.93 -31.15
C THR A 94 -19.12 33.01 -30.16
N LYS A 95 -19.97 34.02 -29.92
CA LYS A 95 -19.82 34.93 -28.79
C LYS A 95 -19.77 34.09 -27.52
N LEU A 96 -18.63 34.12 -26.82
CA LEU A 96 -18.48 33.49 -25.50
C LEU A 96 -19.55 34.08 -24.58
N TYR A 97 -20.49 33.23 -24.15
CA TYR A 97 -21.52 33.61 -23.20
C TYR A 97 -20.86 33.72 -21.82
N THR A 98 -20.75 34.93 -21.29
CA THR A 98 -20.27 35.15 -19.93
C THR A 98 -21.39 34.77 -18.96
N LEU A 99 -21.13 33.83 -18.05
CA LEU A 99 -22.08 33.41 -17.02
C LEU A 99 -22.61 34.64 -16.23
N PRO A 100 -23.93 34.79 -16.07
CA PRO A 100 -24.52 35.84 -15.24
C PRO A 100 -23.94 35.86 -13.83
N GLN A 101 -23.66 37.05 -13.29
CA GLN A 101 -23.05 37.22 -11.95
C GLN A 101 -23.88 36.58 -10.83
N GLU A 102 -25.19 36.43 -11.02
CA GLU A 102 -26.12 35.77 -10.09
C GLU A 102 -25.80 34.28 -9.87
N LEU A 103 -25.17 33.61 -10.84
CA LEU A 103 -24.75 32.21 -10.74
C LEU A 103 -23.37 32.05 -10.09
N GLN A 104 -22.59 33.12 -9.92
CA GLN A 104 -21.25 33.07 -9.31
C GLN A 104 -21.30 32.81 -7.80
N ASN A 105 -22.42 33.13 -7.15
CA ASN A 105 -22.61 32.99 -5.69
C ASN A 105 -23.43 31.75 -5.29
N ILE A 106 -23.76 30.86 -6.23
CA ILE A 106 -24.41 29.59 -5.87
C ILE A 106 -23.35 28.65 -5.30
N SER A 107 -23.34 28.50 -3.97
CA SER A 107 -22.65 27.38 -3.33
C SER A 107 -23.35 26.09 -3.77
N ILE A 108 -22.78 25.41 -4.76
CA ILE A 108 -23.22 24.07 -5.14
C ILE A 108 -22.91 23.18 -3.94
N LYS A 109 -23.91 22.88 -3.12
CA LYS A 109 -23.79 21.86 -2.08
C LYS A 109 -23.28 20.59 -2.75
N PRO A 110 -22.21 19.95 -2.24
CA PRO A 110 -21.72 18.71 -2.82
C PRO A 110 -22.90 17.74 -2.90
N LYS A 111 -23.16 17.23 -4.11
CA LYS A 111 -24.28 16.34 -4.37
C LYS A 111 -24.16 15.17 -3.40
N PHE A 112 -25.13 15.02 -2.49
CA PHE A 112 -25.15 13.90 -1.56
C PHE A 112 -25.34 12.63 -2.38
N ASP A 113 -24.27 11.87 -2.54
CA ASP A 113 -24.32 10.63 -3.30
C ASP A 113 -24.84 9.53 -2.37
N HIS A 114 -26.14 9.28 -2.48
CA HIS A 114 -26.82 8.21 -1.75
C HIS A 114 -26.13 6.86 -1.95
N THR A 115 -25.55 6.61 -3.14
CA THR A 115 -24.80 5.38 -3.46
C THR A 115 -23.53 5.26 -2.61
N ILE A 116 -22.78 6.34 -2.43
CA ILE A 116 -21.57 6.34 -1.60
C ILE A 116 -21.94 6.08 -0.14
N GLN A 117 -23.03 6.70 0.35
CA GLN A 117 -23.47 6.50 1.73
C GLN A 117 -24.01 5.09 1.96
N GLU A 118 -24.80 4.55 1.03
CA GLU A 118 -25.27 3.16 1.07
C GLU A 118 -24.10 2.19 1.04
N ASN A 119 -23.10 2.40 0.18
CA ASN A 119 -21.88 1.60 0.15
C ASN A 119 -21.13 1.67 1.49
N LYS A 120 -21.01 2.85 2.11
CA LYS A 120 -20.42 2.98 3.46
C LYS A 120 -21.22 2.23 4.52
N ASN A 121 -22.54 2.24 4.43
CA ASN A 121 -23.42 1.51 5.35
C ASN A 121 -23.31 -0.01 5.15
N LEU A 122 -23.31 -0.47 3.90
CA LEU A 122 -23.14 -1.89 3.55
C LEU A 122 -21.76 -2.40 3.95
N GLN A 123 -20.71 -1.61 3.70
CA GLN A 123 -19.37 -1.90 4.24
C GLN A 123 -19.48 -2.13 5.74
N LYS A 124 -20.04 -1.18 6.51
CA LYS A 124 -20.16 -1.36 7.96
C LYS A 124 -20.89 -2.65 8.38
N CYS A 125 -21.90 -3.10 7.64
CA CYS A 125 -22.64 -4.32 7.95
C CYS A 125 -21.87 -5.61 7.63
N TYR A 126 -21.06 -5.62 6.57
CA TYR A 126 -20.41 -6.84 6.07
C TYR A 126 -18.89 -6.90 6.29
N THR A 127 -18.24 -5.81 6.75
CA THR A 127 -16.77 -5.76 6.82
C THR A 127 -16.20 -6.84 7.75
N ASP A 128 -16.88 -7.14 8.87
CA ASP A 128 -16.45 -8.22 9.77
C ASP A 128 -16.56 -9.60 9.09
N GLU A 129 -17.69 -9.91 8.46
CA GLU A 129 -17.90 -11.18 7.75
C GLU A 129 -16.90 -11.36 6.60
N ILE A 130 -16.67 -10.30 5.82
CA ILE A 130 -15.68 -10.28 4.75
C ILE A 130 -14.28 -10.51 5.32
N PHE A 131 -13.94 -9.87 6.44
CA PHE A 131 -12.63 -10.02 7.07
C PHE A 131 -12.39 -11.45 7.54
N PHE A 132 -13.35 -12.05 8.25
CA PHE A 132 -13.23 -13.44 8.69
C PHE A 132 -13.19 -14.42 7.52
N TYR A 133 -13.97 -14.18 6.46
CA TYR A 133 -13.90 -14.96 5.24
C TYR A 133 -12.50 -14.91 4.62
N LEU A 134 -11.94 -13.72 4.41
CA LEU A 134 -10.60 -13.57 3.81
C LEU A 134 -9.51 -14.18 4.70
N LYS A 135 -9.59 -14.00 6.01
CA LYS A 135 -8.67 -14.62 6.98
C LYS A 135 -8.73 -16.15 6.94
N GLU A 136 -9.91 -16.74 6.77
CA GLU A 136 -10.04 -18.20 6.60
C GLU A 136 -9.50 -18.68 5.24
N GLN A 137 -9.74 -17.93 4.15
CA GLN A 137 -9.17 -18.25 2.84
C GLN A 137 -7.65 -18.11 2.80
N GLU A 138 -7.08 -17.25 3.63
CA GLU A 138 -5.65 -17.00 3.71
C GLU A 138 -4.84 -18.29 3.93
N LYS A 139 -5.34 -19.20 4.78
CA LYS A 139 -4.69 -20.48 5.10
C LYS A 139 -4.47 -21.36 3.86
N LYS A 140 -5.32 -21.22 2.84
CA LYS A 140 -5.28 -22.02 1.61
C LYS A 140 -4.57 -21.31 0.47
N SER A 141 -4.74 -20.00 0.43
CA SER A 141 -4.46 -19.19 -0.74
C SER A 141 -3.17 -18.39 -0.60
N THR A 142 -2.67 -18.08 0.59
CA THR A 142 -1.44 -17.28 0.76
C THR A 142 -0.18 -18.09 0.41
N PRO A 143 0.67 -17.61 -0.52
CA PRO A 143 1.93 -18.27 -0.84
C PRO A 143 2.87 -18.24 0.36
N GLN A 144 3.32 -19.41 0.80
CA GLN A 144 4.33 -19.55 1.86
C GLN A 144 5.51 -20.35 1.34
N GLU A 145 6.72 -20.00 1.78
CA GLU A 145 7.98 -20.65 1.40
C GLU A 145 8.13 -20.87 -0.12
N PHE A 146 7.58 -19.95 -0.92
CA PHE A 146 7.32 -20.18 -2.34
C PHE A 146 8.57 -20.29 -3.22
N LEU A 147 9.77 -19.99 -2.71
CA LEU A 147 11.03 -20.23 -3.43
C LEU A 147 11.77 -21.49 -2.98
N LYS A 148 11.30 -22.16 -1.91
CA LYS A 148 12.05 -23.24 -1.24
C LYS A 148 12.42 -24.41 -2.15
N ASN A 149 11.56 -24.74 -3.11
CA ASN A 149 11.73 -25.87 -4.02
C ASN A 149 12.20 -25.44 -5.42
N HIS A 150 12.75 -24.23 -5.56
CA HIS A 150 13.13 -23.65 -6.85
C HIS A 150 14.55 -23.13 -6.85
N SER A 151 15.19 -23.18 -8.00
CA SER A 151 16.53 -22.63 -8.24
C SER A 151 16.45 -21.13 -8.57
N ILE A 152 15.58 -20.39 -7.88
CA ILE A 152 15.35 -18.95 -8.10
C ILE A 152 15.82 -18.19 -6.85
N PRO A 153 16.95 -17.47 -6.93
CA PRO A 153 17.40 -16.61 -5.85
C PRO A 153 16.39 -15.50 -5.51
N SER A 154 16.20 -15.23 -4.22
CA SER A 154 15.26 -14.20 -3.72
C SER A 154 15.55 -12.80 -4.28
N ASN A 155 16.83 -12.46 -4.52
CA ASN A 155 17.23 -11.20 -5.12
C ASN A 155 16.81 -11.07 -6.60
N LEU A 156 16.77 -12.18 -7.36
CA LEU A 156 16.27 -12.16 -8.74
C LEU A 156 14.75 -12.04 -8.78
N ARG A 157 14.05 -12.68 -7.84
CA ARG A 157 12.62 -12.42 -7.65
C ARG A 157 12.36 -10.95 -7.30
N ALA A 158 13.12 -10.34 -6.39
CA ALA A 158 12.98 -8.92 -6.06
C ALA A 158 13.18 -8.00 -7.29
N LYS A 159 14.14 -8.31 -8.17
CA LYS A 159 14.31 -7.62 -9.47
C LYS A 159 13.08 -7.78 -10.37
N MET A 160 12.48 -8.96 -10.38
CA MET A 160 11.23 -9.20 -11.11
C MET A 160 10.10 -8.32 -10.55
N ILE A 161 9.93 -8.26 -9.22
CA ILE A 161 8.91 -7.40 -8.60
C ILE A 161 9.14 -5.92 -8.91
N ASP A 162 10.39 -5.45 -8.84
CA ASP A 162 10.75 -4.07 -9.22
C ASP A 162 10.36 -3.74 -10.67
N TRP A 163 10.65 -4.66 -11.58
CA TRP A 163 10.27 -4.49 -12.98
C TRP A 163 8.74 -4.56 -13.19
N MET A 164 8.03 -5.41 -12.44
CA MET A 164 6.55 -5.44 -12.47
C MET A 164 5.95 -4.10 -12.05
N VAL A 165 6.53 -3.41 -11.05
CA VAL A 165 6.11 -2.04 -10.68
C VAL A 165 6.23 -1.11 -11.89
N GLU A 166 7.38 -1.10 -12.57
CA GLU A 166 7.59 -0.23 -13.73
C GLU A 166 6.59 -0.51 -14.87
N VAL A 167 6.40 -1.78 -15.22
CA VAL A 167 5.50 -2.17 -16.31
C VAL A 167 4.07 -1.79 -15.98
N LEU A 168 3.54 -2.24 -14.84
CA LEU A 168 2.13 -2.02 -14.49
C LEU A 168 1.83 -0.53 -14.29
N CYS A 169 2.74 0.25 -13.72
CA CYS A 169 2.57 1.71 -13.64
C CYS A 169 2.64 2.38 -15.01
N SER A 170 3.51 1.94 -15.92
CA SER A 170 3.63 2.51 -17.27
C SER A 170 2.37 2.27 -18.11
N TYR A 171 1.70 1.14 -17.90
CA TYR A 171 0.41 0.81 -18.52
C TYR A 171 -0.79 1.31 -17.72
N LYS A 172 -0.58 2.06 -16.65
CA LYS A 172 -1.61 2.64 -15.78
C LYS A 172 -2.58 1.59 -15.20
N CYS A 173 -2.10 0.38 -14.96
CA CYS A 173 -2.84 -0.61 -14.21
C CYS A 173 -3.08 -0.12 -12.78
N THR A 174 -4.18 -0.57 -12.18
CA THR A 174 -4.51 -0.29 -10.79
C THR A 174 -3.47 -0.90 -9.84
N ASP A 175 -3.41 -0.41 -8.60
CA ASP A 175 -2.56 -1.01 -7.58
C ASP A 175 -2.97 -2.46 -7.31
N GLN A 176 -4.27 -2.77 -7.35
CA GLN A 176 -4.80 -4.13 -7.15
C GLN A 176 -4.19 -5.12 -8.15
N THR A 177 -4.09 -4.74 -9.43
CA THR A 177 -3.45 -5.55 -10.47
C THR A 177 -2.01 -5.92 -10.14
N PHE A 178 -1.24 -5.02 -9.51
CA PHE A 178 0.11 -5.35 -9.03
C PHE A 178 0.07 -6.42 -7.94
N PHE A 179 -0.78 -6.24 -6.93
CA PHE A 179 -0.87 -7.20 -5.82
C PHE A 179 -1.34 -8.58 -6.29
N VAL A 180 -2.33 -8.64 -7.18
CA VAL A 180 -2.79 -9.90 -7.79
C VAL A 180 -1.70 -10.53 -8.66
N ALA A 181 -0.94 -9.75 -9.43
CA ALA A 181 0.15 -10.28 -10.25
C ALA A 181 1.27 -10.90 -9.40
N VAL A 182 1.71 -10.21 -8.34
CA VAL A 182 2.75 -10.74 -7.43
C VAL A 182 2.25 -11.98 -6.71
N ARG A 183 1.02 -11.92 -6.18
CA ARG A 183 0.37 -13.07 -5.53
C ARG A 183 0.27 -14.27 -6.49
N THR A 184 -0.14 -14.06 -7.73
CA THR A 184 -0.25 -15.10 -8.76
C THR A 184 1.11 -15.75 -9.04
N LEU A 185 2.16 -14.93 -9.18
CA LEU A 185 3.53 -15.41 -9.40
C LEU A 185 4.01 -16.30 -8.24
N ASP A 186 3.90 -15.79 -7.01
CA ASP A 186 4.36 -16.49 -5.81
C ASP A 186 3.50 -17.73 -5.52
N PHE A 187 2.19 -17.69 -5.78
CA PHE A 187 1.31 -18.83 -5.58
C PHE A 187 1.58 -19.95 -6.57
N TYR A 188 1.85 -19.59 -7.84
CA TYR A 188 2.30 -20.54 -8.84
C TYR A 188 3.62 -21.21 -8.42
N PHE A 189 4.57 -20.45 -7.89
CA PHE A 189 5.82 -21.03 -7.36
C PHE A 189 5.53 -21.95 -6.17
N ALA A 190 4.71 -21.53 -5.20
CA ALA A 190 4.35 -22.37 -4.05
C ALA A 190 3.67 -23.71 -4.42
N LYS A 191 2.91 -23.74 -5.53
CA LYS A 191 2.11 -24.90 -5.96
C LYS A 191 2.77 -25.72 -7.08
N SER A 192 3.82 -25.20 -7.71
CA SER A 192 4.49 -25.90 -8.80
C SER A 192 5.27 -27.11 -8.27
N GLU A 193 4.91 -28.30 -8.74
CA GLU A 193 5.68 -29.54 -8.49
C GLU A 193 6.99 -29.57 -9.27
N LYS A 194 7.08 -28.79 -10.36
CA LYS A 194 8.31 -28.66 -11.15
C LYS A 194 9.26 -27.71 -10.44
N GLN A 195 10.52 -28.10 -10.35
CA GLN A 195 11.60 -27.20 -9.95
C GLN A 195 11.81 -26.16 -11.06
N LEU A 196 11.53 -24.89 -10.74
CA LEU A 196 11.69 -23.77 -11.65
C LEU A 196 13.10 -23.18 -11.54
N GLU A 197 13.62 -22.74 -12.68
CA GLU A 197 14.96 -22.19 -12.82
C GLU A 197 14.91 -20.68 -13.06
N VAL A 198 16.05 -20.00 -12.93
CA VAL A 198 16.16 -18.54 -13.17
C VAL A 198 15.63 -18.14 -14.56
N SER A 199 15.82 -18.98 -15.57
CA SER A 199 15.34 -18.74 -16.93
C SER A 199 13.81 -18.68 -17.03
N ASP A 200 13.08 -19.34 -16.13
CA ASP A 200 11.62 -19.38 -16.13
C ASP A 200 11.00 -18.11 -15.54
N LEU A 201 11.74 -17.38 -14.69
CA LEU A 201 11.23 -16.27 -13.90
C LEU A 201 10.58 -15.18 -14.76
N HIS A 202 11.23 -14.79 -15.86
CA HIS A 202 10.70 -13.73 -16.73
C HIS A 202 9.40 -14.14 -17.42
N LEU A 203 9.31 -15.37 -17.94
CA LEU A 203 8.09 -15.87 -18.57
C LEU A 203 6.95 -15.99 -17.55
N CYS A 204 7.22 -16.54 -16.35
CA CYS A 204 6.23 -16.66 -15.29
C CYS A 204 5.72 -15.29 -14.84
N GLY A 205 6.62 -14.33 -14.65
CA GLY A 205 6.28 -13.00 -14.19
C GLY A 205 5.52 -12.17 -15.23
N VAL A 206 5.92 -12.19 -16.51
CA VAL A 206 5.16 -11.56 -17.61
C VAL A 206 3.75 -12.14 -17.70
N THR A 207 3.64 -13.46 -17.61
CA THR A 207 2.35 -14.14 -17.73
C THR A 207 1.46 -13.86 -16.51
N SER A 208 2.04 -13.76 -15.30
CA SER A 208 1.30 -13.40 -14.09
C SER A 208 0.72 -11.98 -14.16
N MET A 209 1.47 -11.01 -14.71
CA MET A 209 0.93 -9.66 -14.99
C MET A 209 -0.19 -9.69 -16.02
N PHE A 210 -0.07 -10.52 -17.07
CA PHE A 210 -1.10 -10.66 -18.09
C PHE A 210 -2.40 -11.26 -17.54
N ILE A 211 -2.30 -12.30 -16.70
CA ILE A 211 -3.44 -12.91 -16.00
C ILE A 211 -4.10 -11.87 -15.08
N ALA A 212 -3.33 -11.21 -14.21
CA ALA A 212 -3.85 -10.22 -13.28
C ALA A 212 -4.53 -9.05 -13.99
N ALA A 213 -3.96 -8.55 -15.08
CA ALA A 213 -4.57 -7.48 -15.86
C ALA A 213 -5.92 -7.91 -16.45
N LYS A 214 -6.04 -9.13 -16.99
CA LYS A 214 -7.33 -9.66 -17.49
C LYS A 214 -8.38 -9.83 -16.39
N TYR A 215 -7.94 -10.04 -15.15
CA TYR A 215 -8.82 -10.24 -14.01
C TYR A 215 -9.32 -8.92 -13.41
N GLU A 216 -8.43 -7.93 -13.25
CA GLU A 216 -8.72 -6.69 -12.52
C GLU A 216 -9.07 -5.48 -13.41
N GLU A 217 -8.52 -5.40 -14.63
CA GLU A 217 -8.68 -4.20 -15.46
C GLU A 217 -9.93 -4.27 -16.34
N ILE A 218 -10.69 -3.16 -16.40
CA ILE A 218 -11.80 -2.99 -17.34
C ILE A 218 -11.32 -3.17 -18.78
N HIS A 219 -10.11 -2.69 -19.07
CA HIS A 219 -9.47 -2.78 -20.38
C HIS A 219 -8.06 -3.37 -20.23
N PRO A 220 -7.93 -4.71 -20.23
CA PRO A 220 -6.65 -5.36 -19.99
C PRO A 220 -5.65 -5.16 -21.14
N MET A 221 -4.37 -5.34 -20.82
CA MET A 221 -3.30 -5.34 -21.82
C MET A 221 -3.54 -6.44 -22.87
N LYS A 222 -3.54 -6.09 -24.15
CA LYS A 222 -3.67 -7.08 -25.24
C LYS A 222 -2.43 -7.96 -25.32
N LEU A 223 -2.61 -9.23 -25.68
CA LEU A 223 -1.49 -10.17 -25.85
C LEU A 223 -0.44 -9.67 -26.87
N SER A 224 -0.86 -8.98 -27.94
CA SER A 224 0.07 -8.36 -28.90
C SER A 224 0.97 -7.31 -28.24
N VAL A 225 0.43 -6.50 -27.33
CA VAL A 225 1.20 -5.51 -26.55
C VAL A 225 2.18 -6.20 -25.62
N VAL A 226 1.74 -7.27 -24.95
CA VAL A 226 2.62 -8.07 -24.09
C VAL A 226 3.78 -8.66 -24.89
N TYR A 227 3.49 -9.26 -26.06
CA TYR A 227 4.48 -9.82 -26.97
C TYR A 227 5.48 -8.78 -27.48
N GLU A 228 4.98 -7.67 -28.03
CA GLU A 228 5.83 -6.70 -28.73
C GLU A 228 6.55 -5.73 -27.80
N LYS A 229 5.83 -5.17 -26.82
CA LYS A 229 6.31 -4.03 -26.02
C LYS A 229 6.87 -4.45 -24.66
N ILE A 230 6.27 -5.45 -24.02
CA ILE A 230 6.67 -5.88 -22.67
C ILE A 230 7.76 -6.94 -22.75
N ALA A 231 7.54 -7.99 -23.54
CA ALA A 231 8.49 -9.09 -23.72
C ALA A 231 9.55 -8.81 -24.79
N HIS A 232 9.47 -7.69 -25.52
CA HIS A 232 10.38 -7.33 -26.61
C HIS A 232 10.58 -8.45 -27.63
N LYS A 233 9.52 -9.20 -27.96
CA LYS A 233 9.52 -10.38 -28.85
C LYS A 233 10.43 -11.54 -28.39
N LYS A 234 10.95 -11.51 -27.15
CA LYS A 234 11.77 -12.59 -26.58
C LYS A 234 10.94 -13.78 -26.09
N LEU A 235 9.67 -13.54 -25.75
CA LEU A 235 8.70 -14.57 -25.40
C LEU A 235 7.66 -14.61 -26.51
N THR A 236 7.40 -15.76 -27.12
CA THR A 236 6.37 -15.89 -28.15
C THR A 236 4.97 -15.86 -27.54
N THR A 237 3.97 -15.49 -28.34
CA THR A 237 2.56 -15.53 -27.93
C THR A 237 2.14 -16.93 -27.47
N ASP A 238 2.64 -17.98 -28.11
CA ASP A 238 2.33 -19.37 -27.73
C ASP A 238 3.01 -19.78 -26.42
N GLN A 239 4.23 -19.30 -26.15
CA GLN A 239 4.87 -19.50 -24.85
C GLN A 239 4.07 -18.85 -23.73
N ILE A 240 3.59 -17.61 -23.95
CA ILE A 240 2.77 -16.89 -22.96
C ILE A 240 1.43 -17.61 -22.74
N LYS A 241 0.73 -18.02 -23.81
CA LYS A 241 -0.54 -18.77 -23.70
C LYS A 241 -0.37 -20.12 -23.00
N LYS A 242 0.69 -20.87 -23.35
CA LYS A 242 0.97 -22.16 -22.72
C LYS A 242 1.29 -21.99 -21.25
N LYS A 243 2.11 -20.98 -20.89
CA LYS A 243 2.41 -20.67 -19.49
C LYS A 243 1.17 -20.17 -18.75
N GLU A 244 0.28 -19.42 -19.40
CA GLU A 244 -0.96 -18.97 -18.78
C GLU A 244 -1.84 -20.15 -18.38
N SER A 245 -2.03 -21.11 -19.29
CA SER A 245 -2.76 -22.34 -19.01
C SER A 245 -2.12 -23.15 -17.87
N ASP A 246 -0.79 -23.29 -17.89
CA ASP A 246 -0.01 -23.98 -16.85
C ASP A 246 -0.16 -23.31 -15.47
N ILE A 247 -0.05 -21.96 -15.41
CA ILE A 247 -0.24 -21.20 -14.16
C ILE A 247 -1.64 -21.40 -13.61
N LEU A 248 -2.67 -21.16 -14.43
CA LEU A 248 -4.08 -21.24 -14.00
C LEU A 248 -4.46 -22.64 -13.52
N GLN A 249 -4.00 -23.69 -14.22
CA GLN A 249 -4.23 -25.07 -13.79
C GLN A 249 -3.50 -25.38 -12.48
N THR A 250 -2.24 -24.94 -12.33
CA THR A 250 -1.42 -25.19 -11.14
C THR A 250 -2.03 -24.56 -9.88
N ILE A 251 -2.58 -23.35 -10.01
CA ILE A 251 -3.25 -22.67 -8.89
C ILE A 251 -4.73 -23.06 -8.73
N GLY A 252 -5.23 -24.02 -9.52
CA GLY A 252 -6.63 -24.46 -9.48
C GLY A 252 -7.64 -23.36 -9.82
N PHE A 253 -7.26 -22.40 -10.68
CA PHE A 253 -8.02 -21.19 -11.00
C PHE A 253 -8.35 -20.29 -9.79
N ASP A 254 -7.66 -20.46 -8.65
CA ASP A 254 -7.81 -19.60 -7.48
C ASP A 254 -7.01 -18.29 -7.64
N LEU A 255 -7.65 -17.33 -8.32
CA LEU A 255 -7.21 -15.94 -8.40
C LEU A 255 -7.85 -15.04 -7.33
N VAL A 256 -8.83 -15.56 -6.58
CA VAL A 256 -9.73 -14.79 -5.70
C VAL A 256 -9.16 -14.61 -4.28
N GLY A 257 -8.02 -15.23 -3.97
CA GLY A 257 -7.40 -15.08 -2.64
C GLY A 257 -7.09 -13.63 -2.29
N GLY A 258 -7.37 -13.25 -1.03
CA GLY A 258 -7.17 -11.90 -0.53
C GLY A 258 -5.71 -11.47 -0.66
N THR A 259 -5.48 -10.27 -1.21
CA THR A 259 -4.14 -9.69 -1.29
C THR A 259 -3.79 -8.92 -0.02
N LEU A 260 -2.50 -8.60 0.15
CA LEU A 260 -2.07 -7.69 1.21
C LEU A 260 -2.78 -6.33 1.12
N PHE A 261 -3.09 -5.88 -0.10
CA PHE A 261 -3.82 -4.64 -0.34
C PHE A 261 -5.26 -4.68 0.15
N ASP A 262 -5.97 -5.77 -0.13
CA ASP A 262 -7.33 -5.98 0.34
C ASP A 262 -7.37 -5.98 1.88
N LEU A 263 -6.46 -6.74 2.50
CA LEU A 263 -6.43 -6.93 3.95
C LEU A 263 -6.14 -5.64 4.71
N TYR A 264 -5.14 -4.84 4.31
CA TYR A 264 -4.88 -3.60 5.04
C TYR A 264 -6.02 -2.59 4.87
N ASN A 265 -6.62 -2.49 3.67
CA ASN A 265 -7.75 -1.59 3.44
C ASN A 265 -8.98 -2.00 4.26
N LEU A 266 -9.20 -3.30 4.41
CA LEU A 266 -10.28 -3.85 5.20
C LEU A 266 -10.08 -3.56 6.70
N ILE A 267 -8.86 -3.74 7.21
CA ILE A 267 -8.51 -3.42 8.61
C ILE A 267 -8.71 -1.93 8.90
N LEU A 268 -8.25 -1.04 8.01
CA LEU A 268 -8.44 0.41 8.17
C LEU A 268 -9.92 0.80 8.21
N THR A 269 -10.74 0.14 7.38
CA THR A 269 -12.21 0.31 7.36
C THR A 269 -12.84 -0.19 8.66
N ASN A 270 -12.50 -1.41 9.11
CA ASN A 270 -13.00 -2.00 10.35
C ASN A 270 -12.67 -1.17 11.61
N CYS A 271 -11.51 -0.53 11.62
CA CYS A 271 -11.10 0.32 12.74
C CYS A 271 -11.69 1.75 12.67
N PHE A 272 -12.51 2.06 11.67
CA PHE A 272 -13.12 3.37 11.42
C PHE A 272 -12.11 4.53 11.37
N ILE A 273 -10.90 4.26 10.85
CA ILE A 273 -9.77 5.21 10.90
C ILE A 273 -10.07 6.50 10.13
N GLU A 274 -10.87 6.43 9.05
CA GLU A 274 -11.31 7.60 8.28
C GLU A 274 -12.00 8.67 9.15
N SER A 275 -12.73 8.24 10.19
CA SER A 275 -13.42 9.16 11.10
C SER A 275 -12.53 9.74 12.20
N LYS A 276 -11.35 9.15 12.41
CA LYS A 276 -10.43 9.47 13.52
C LYS A 276 -9.26 10.36 13.10
N LEU A 277 -9.10 10.61 11.81
CA LEU A 277 -8.03 11.41 11.23
C LEU A 277 -8.57 12.52 10.36
N LEU A 278 -7.83 13.62 10.26
CA LEU A 278 -8.08 14.63 9.24
C LEU A 278 -7.97 14.00 7.83
N GLU A 279 -8.82 14.42 6.90
CA GLU A 279 -8.89 13.84 5.54
C GLU A 279 -7.51 13.79 4.85
N LYS A 280 -6.70 14.85 5.02
CA LYS A 280 -5.32 14.92 4.50
C LYS A 280 -4.43 13.83 5.09
N ASN A 281 -4.52 13.58 6.40
CA ASN A 281 -3.69 12.60 7.10
C ASN A 281 -4.16 11.18 6.81
N TYR A 282 -5.46 10.95 6.64
CA TYR A 282 -5.98 9.67 6.18
C TYR A 282 -5.54 9.33 4.74
N LYS A 283 -5.55 10.30 3.82
CA LYS A 283 -4.99 10.11 2.46
C LYS A 283 -3.50 9.80 2.51
N TYR A 284 -2.74 10.50 3.37
CA TYR A 284 -1.33 10.22 3.58
C TYR A 284 -1.09 8.81 4.14
N LEU A 285 -1.85 8.40 5.15
CA LEU A 285 -1.83 7.06 5.74
C LEU A 285 -2.05 5.98 4.68
N LYS A 286 -3.09 6.11 3.85
CA LYS A 286 -3.36 5.14 2.76
C LYS A 286 -2.20 5.04 1.78
N LYS A 287 -1.61 6.17 1.40
CA LYS A 287 -0.43 6.18 0.53
C LYS A 287 0.79 5.52 1.18
N LEU A 288 0.98 5.73 2.48
CA LEU A 288 2.04 5.11 3.27
C LEU A 288 1.85 3.59 3.37
N CYS A 289 0.63 3.13 3.69
CA CYS A 289 0.30 1.72 3.70
C CYS A 289 0.53 1.06 2.33
N LEU A 290 0.11 1.70 1.24
CA LEU A 290 0.37 1.20 -0.11
C LEU A 290 1.88 1.05 -0.39
N TYR A 291 2.66 2.08 -0.08
CA TYR A 291 4.10 2.09 -0.34
C TYR A 291 4.85 1.02 0.46
N LEU A 292 4.58 0.94 1.78
CA LEU A 292 5.17 -0.07 2.65
C LEU A 292 4.72 -1.49 2.26
N SER A 293 3.47 -1.69 1.85
CA SER A 293 2.99 -2.99 1.38
C SER A 293 3.74 -3.46 0.14
N LYS A 294 3.98 -2.55 -0.82
CA LYS A 294 4.80 -2.84 -1.99
C LYS A 294 6.26 -3.16 -1.60
N MET A 295 6.85 -2.46 -0.63
CA MET A 295 8.20 -2.77 -0.14
C MET A 295 8.29 -4.18 0.45
N VAL A 296 7.33 -4.55 1.31
CA VAL A 296 7.30 -5.86 1.96
C VAL A 296 7.28 -6.99 0.92
N LEU A 297 6.59 -6.80 -0.19
CA LEU A 297 6.54 -7.76 -1.28
C LEU A 297 7.86 -7.95 -2.04
N PHE A 298 8.90 -7.14 -1.81
CA PHE A 298 10.24 -7.40 -2.39
C PHE A 298 11.02 -8.41 -1.55
N ASP A 299 10.82 -8.41 -0.23
CA ASP A 299 11.58 -9.20 0.71
C ASP A 299 10.95 -10.58 0.92
N TYR A 300 11.62 -11.61 0.38
CA TYR A 300 11.17 -13.00 0.49
C TYR A 300 11.07 -13.50 1.94
N GLU A 301 11.99 -13.09 2.82
CA GLU A 301 12.03 -13.56 4.20
C GLU A 301 10.84 -13.03 4.99
N ILE A 302 10.40 -11.81 4.71
CA ILE A 302 9.21 -11.20 5.33
C ILE A 302 7.94 -11.75 4.70
N CYS A 303 7.77 -11.66 3.38
CA CYS A 303 6.50 -12.04 2.74
C CYS A 303 6.29 -13.57 2.63
N GLY A 304 7.36 -14.36 2.54
CA GLY A 304 7.28 -15.81 2.37
C GLY A 304 7.10 -16.60 3.67
N LYS A 305 7.35 -15.98 4.84
CA LYS A 305 7.26 -16.63 6.16
C LYS A 305 6.08 -16.17 7.00
N ASN A 306 5.41 -15.09 6.61
CA ASN A 306 4.30 -14.51 7.35
C ASN A 306 3.03 -14.55 6.51
N ASN A 307 1.88 -14.66 7.17
CA ASN A 307 0.59 -14.50 6.51
C ASN A 307 0.32 -13.00 6.24
N TYR A 308 -0.44 -12.70 5.19
CA TYR A 308 -0.79 -11.35 4.79
C TYR A 308 -1.62 -10.59 5.84
N THR A 309 -2.41 -11.26 6.68
CA THR A 309 -3.18 -10.65 7.76
C THR A 309 -2.24 -10.04 8.80
N LEU A 310 -1.22 -10.79 9.22
CA LEU A 310 -0.18 -10.33 10.14
C LEU A 310 0.67 -9.24 9.50
N LEU A 311 1.04 -9.40 8.22
CA LEU A 311 1.78 -8.36 7.50
C LEU A 311 0.97 -7.07 7.39
N ALA A 312 -0.33 -7.14 7.11
CA ALA A 312 -1.22 -5.99 7.03
C ALA A 312 -1.35 -5.27 8.39
N ALA A 313 -1.48 -6.04 9.48
CA ALA A 313 -1.50 -5.49 10.83
C ALA A 313 -0.18 -4.79 11.18
N ALA A 314 0.95 -5.43 10.90
CA ALA A 314 2.30 -4.91 11.19
C ALA A 314 2.64 -3.67 10.36
N LEU A 315 2.25 -3.66 9.09
CA LEU A 315 2.27 -2.50 8.22
C LEU A 315 1.51 -1.32 8.83
N ILE A 316 0.24 -1.55 9.22
CA ILE A 316 -0.63 -0.52 9.78
C ILE A 316 -0.05 0.01 11.09
N PHE A 317 0.52 -0.85 11.92
CA PHE A 317 1.24 -0.45 13.13
C PHE A 317 2.34 0.57 12.81
N VAL A 318 3.22 0.26 11.85
CA VAL A 318 4.30 1.17 11.43
C VAL A 318 3.72 2.47 10.87
N ALA A 319 2.68 2.38 10.05
CA ALA A 319 2.05 3.54 9.43
C ALA A 319 1.37 4.46 10.46
N PHE A 320 0.67 3.91 11.45
CA PHE A 320 0.06 4.65 12.56
C PHE A 320 1.10 5.38 13.39
N LYS A 321 2.23 4.74 13.68
CA LYS A 321 3.32 5.38 14.42
C LYS A 321 3.96 6.54 13.67
N ILE A 322 4.04 6.46 12.33
CA ILE A 322 4.49 7.57 11.49
C ILE A 322 3.45 8.70 11.49
N VAL A 323 2.16 8.38 11.41
CA VAL A 323 1.08 9.39 11.40
C VAL A 323 0.92 10.09 12.75
N GLU A 324 1.11 9.40 13.86
CA GLU A 324 1.12 9.97 15.23
C GLU A 324 2.15 11.12 15.38
N GLN A 325 3.25 11.09 14.61
CA GLN A 325 4.22 12.18 14.59
C GLN A 325 3.73 13.42 13.82
N LEU A 326 2.78 13.25 12.91
CA LEU A 326 2.18 14.34 12.11
C LEU A 326 0.94 14.92 12.79
N GLU A 327 0.19 14.09 13.52
CA GLU A 327 -1.04 14.46 14.22
C GLU A 327 -1.00 13.94 15.66
N THR A 328 -0.60 14.81 16.59
CA THR A 328 -0.42 14.46 18.01
C THR A 328 -1.72 14.08 18.73
N THR A 329 -2.87 14.42 18.14
CA THR A 329 -4.21 14.01 18.62
C THR A 329 -4.51 12.55 18.30
N PHE A 330 -3.80 11.94 17.35
CA PHE A 330 -3.98 10.54 16.98
C PHE A 330 -3.18 9.63 17.92
N ASN A 331 -3.88 8.92 18.82
CA ASN A 331 -3.27 7.97 19.73
C ASN A 331 -3.05 6.61 19.02
N ALA A 332 -1.84 6.37 18.52
CA ALA A 332 -1.55 5.15 17.79
C ALA A 332 -1.62 3.91 18.69
N ASP A 333 -1.19 4.00 19.96
CA ASP A 333 -1.19 2.86 20.89
C ASP A 333 -2.60 2.32 21.14
N SER A 334 -3.59 3.19 21.25
CA SER A 334 -4.99 2.79 21.38
C SER A 334 -5.49 2.11 20.10
N GLN A 335 -5.18 2.68 18.93
CA GLN A 335 -5.64 2.13 17.66
C GLN A 335 -4.98 0.79 17.33
N ILE A 336 -3.71 0.61 17.72
CA ILE A 336 -2.99 -0.66 17.58
C ILE A 336 -3.64 -1.75 18.42
N LYS A 337 -4.11 -1.43 19.64
CA LYS A 337 -4.83 -2.40 20.47
C LYS A 337 -6.14 -2.83 19.83
N ASP A 338 -6.90 -1.88 19.28
CA ASP A 338 -8.13 -2.15 18.54
C ASP A 338 -7.84 -3.10 17.35
N VAL A 339 -6.80 -2.79 16.56
CA VAL A 339 -6.34 -3.62 15.45
C VAL A 339 -5.97 -5.02 15.91
N ALA A 340 -5.15 -5.16 16.96
CA ALA A 340 -4.72 -6.47 17.46
C ALA A 340 -5.91 -7.31 17.96
N GLN A 341 -6.89 -6.67 18.61
CA GLN A 341 -8.09 -7.33 19.10
C GLN A 341 -9.00 -7.81 17.95
N ILE A 342 -9.24 -6.96 16.94
CA ILE A 342 -10.07 -7.30 15.78
C ILE A 342 -9.42 -8.43 14.97
N ILE A 343 -8.11 -8.32 14.75
CA ILE A 343 -7.38 -9.27 13.92
C ILE A 343 -7.13 -10.60 14.64
N GLN A 344 -7.20 -10.63 15.98
CA GLN A 344 -6.90 -11.80 16.81
C GLN A 344 -5.50 -12.36 16.51
N VAL A 345 -4.49 -11.48 16.50
CA VAL A 345 -3.08 -11.83 16.35
C VAL A 345 -2.34 -11.63 17.66
N ASP A 346 -1.31 -12.44 17.87
CA ASP A 346 -0.41 -12.30 19.00
C ASP A 346 0.33 -10.95 18.95
N GLN A 347 0.33 -10.21 20.07
CA GLN A 347 0.90 -8.87 20.11
C GLN A 347 2.42 -8.89 19.98
N ASP A 348 3.09 -9.91 20.50
CA ASP A 348 4.55 -10.01 20.44
C ASP A 348 4.99 -10.30 18.99
N GLN A 349 4.30 -11.23 18.31
CA GLN A 349 4.51 -11.48 16.88
C GLN A 349 4.26 -10.24 16.01
N LEU A 350 3.18 -9.50 16.31
CA LEU A 350 2.86 -8.26 15.60
C LEU A 350 4.00 -7.23 15.71
N VAL A 351 4.52 -7.02 16.92
CA VAL A 351 5.61 -6.07 17.17
C VAL A 351 6.91 -6.53 16.51
N GLU A 352 7.22 -7.82 16.54
CA GLU A 352 8.40 -8.38 15.89
C GLU A 352 8.37 -8.14 14.37
N VAL A 353 7.24 -8.46 13.72
CA VAL A 353 7.08 -8.27 12.27
C VAL A 353 7.08 -6.78 11.93
N ALA A 354 6.43 -5.94 12.72
CA ALA A 354 6.44 -4.48 12.53
C ALA A 354 7.87 -3.91 12.58
N ALA A 355 8.70 -4.40 13.52
CA ALA A 355 10.10 -4.02 13.60
C ALA A 355 10.90 -4.43 12.35
N LYS A 356 10.66 -5.64 11.80
CA LYS A 356 11.28 -6.10 10.54
C LYS A 356 10.86 -5.22 9.36
N ILE A 357 9.56 -4.90 9.24
CA ILE A 357 9.05 -4.01 8.18
C ILE A 357 9.67 -2.62 8.29
N LEU A 358 9.77 -2.06 9.50
CA LEU A 358 10.42 -0.76 9.71
C LEU A 358 11.90 -0.80 9.33
N ASN A 359 12.62 -1.85 9.72
CA ASN A 359 14.03 -2.01 9.36
C ASN A 359 14.22 -2.14 7.84
N LEU A 360 13.33 -2.87 7.17
CA LEU A 360 13.29 -2.95 5.71
C LEU A 360 13.07 -1.56 5.10
N ALA A 361 12.06 -0.81 5.56
CA ALA A 361 11.74 0.51 5.04
C ALA A 361 12.90 1.50 5.20
N LYS A 362 13.60 1.48 6.35
CA LYS A 362 14.78 2.31 6.62
C LYS A 362 15.97 1.98 5.71
N ASN A 363 16.15 0.70 5.42
CA ASN A 363 17.35 0.19 4.75
C ASN A 363 17.04 -0.36 3.35
N PHE A 364 15.93 0.03 2.73
CA PHE A 364 15.45 -0.58 1.49
C PHE A 364 16.50 -0.48 0.37
N GLU A 365 17.07 0.71 0.17
CA GLU A 365 18.11 0.97 -0.85
C GLU A 365 19.40 0.17 -0.59
N LYS A 366 19.69 -0.15 0.68
CA LYS A 366 20.84 -0.97 1.07
C LYS A 366 20.59 -2.46 0.82
N HIS A 367 19.38 -2.96 1.11
CA HIS A 367 18.99 -4.34 0.87
C HIS A 367 18.80 -4.63 -0.63
N PHE A 368 18.29 -3.65 -1.38
CA PHE A 368 17.95 -3.76 -2.79
C PHE A 368 18.65 -2.67 -3.61
N PRO A 369 19.99 -2.73 -3.76
CA PRO A 369 20.71 -1.72 -4.51
C PRO A 369 20.28 -1.72 -5.98
N ASN A 370 20.05 -0.52 -6.53
CA ASN A 370 19.61 -0.28 -7.91
C ASN A 370 18.15 -0.70 -8.23
N LEU A 371 17.34 -1.10 -7.25
CA LEU A 371 15.89 -1.31 -7.45
C LEU A 371 15.14 -0.02 -7.13
N GLU A 372 15.08 0.87 -8.12
CA GLU A 372 14.57 2.24 -7.93
C GLU A 372 13.12 2.43 -8.40
N ASN A 373 12.52 1.44 -9.06
CA ASN A 373 11.22 1.64 -9.69
C ASN A 373 10.11 1.90 -8.68
N LEU A 374 10.15 1.24 -7.51
CA LEU A 374 9.19 1.52 -6.44
C LEU A 374 9.24 3.00 -5.99
N LYS A 375 10.44 3.55 -5.77
CA LYS A 375 10.63 4.96 -5.39
C LYS A 375 10.23 5.90 -6.53
N LYS A 376 10.58 5.55 -7.78
CA LYS A 376 10.28 6.34 -8.99
C LYS A 376 8.78 6.47 -9.26
N PHE A 377 8.01 5.38 -9.15
CA PHE A 377 6.60 5.36 -9.51
C PHE A 377 5.65 5.60 -8.33
N ASN A 378 6.02 5.18 -7.12
CA ASN A 378 5.16 5.27 -5.93
C ASN A 378 5.69 6.23 -4.85
N GLY A 379 6.83 6.88 -5.09
CA GLY A 379 7.42 7.83 -4.15
C GLY A 379 6.48 8.98 -3.78
N PHE A 380 6.75 9.56 -2.60
CA PHE A 380 6.11 10.78 -2.18
C PHE A 380 6.69 11.95 -2.99
N GLN A 381 6.06 12.30 -4.12
CA GLN A 381 6.39 13.56 -4.79
C GLN A 381 6.15 14.70 -3.81
N CYS A 382 7.21 15.43 -3.45
CA CYS A 382 7.08 16.71 -2.76
C CYS A 382 6.58 17.75 -3.77
N ARG A 383 5.30 17.69 -4.14
CA ARG A 383 4.64 18.88 -4.70
C ARG A 383 4.61 19.90 -3.57
N ARG A 384 5.17 21.10 -3.78
CA ARG A 384 4.89 22.24 -2.91
C ARG A 384 3.36 22.37 -2.83
N TRP A 385 2.83 22.31 -1.62
CA TRP A 385 1.39 22.41 -1.35
C TRP A 385 0.93 23.87 -1.40
N ASP A 386 1.44 24.65 -2.37
CA ASP A 386 1.21 26.10 -2.47
C ASP A 386 0.52 26.52 -3.78
N GLU A 387 0.06 25.57 -4.61
CA GLU A 387 -0.71 25.89 -5.81
C GLU A 387 -1.88 24.93 -5.96
N GLN A 388 -3.00 25.24 -5.30
CA GLN A 388 -4.37 25.02 -5.79
C GLN A 388 -5.35 25.92 -5.05
#